data_AF-A0A344H209-F1
#
_entry.id   AF-A0A344H209-F1
#
_cell.length_a   1.000
_cell.length_b   1.000
_cell.length_c   1.000
_cell.angle_alpha   90.00
_cell.angle_beta   90.00
_cell.angle_gamma   90.00
#
_symmetry.space_group_name_H-M   'P 1'
#
loop_
_entity.id
_entity.type
_entity.pdbx_description
1 polymer ?
#
loop_
_entity_poly.entity_id
_entity_poly.type
_entity_poly.pdbx_seq_one_letter_code
_entity_poly.pdbx_strand_id
1 'polypeptide(L)'
;MSSLILFTMILCSLSTLPLMAQPLSLGLVIMISTLLMCMASAMLISQWYGYILFLIYVGGLLVMFAYVAALSPNVLFNQKTSGLLALALMFIIFSLLGFYYFKDGSMLSDYSLQNMNMTMKIYGIELVSSHMVSTLIGLALILLVNLIAVVKICYFQHDSLRPFKSKF
;
A
#
# COMPACT_ATOMS: atom_id res chain seq x y z
N MET A 1 -11.32 -12.87 15.79
CA MET A 1 -12.31 -13.07 14.71
C MET A 1 -12.06 -12.12 13.53
N SER A 2 -11.89 -10.82 13.75
CA SER A 2 -11.46 -9.87 12.71
C SER A 2 -10.17 -10.26 11.98
N SER A 3 -9.15 -10.75 12.71
CA SER A 3 -7.89 -11.23 12.13
C SER A 3 -8.08 -12.44 11.21
N LEU A 4 -8.96 -13.39 11.57
CA LEU A 4 -9.28 -14.56 10.74
C LEU A 4 -9.98 -14.15 9.45
N ILE A 5 -10.89 -13.16 9.51
CA ILE A 5 -11.56 -12.61 8.33
C ILE A 5 -10.54 -11.93 7.41
N LEU A 6 -9.55 -11.20 7.95
CA LEU A 6 -8.48 -10.62 7.12
C LEU A 6 -7.65 -11.71 6.43
N PHE A 7 -7.27 -12.77 7.14
CA PHE A 7 -6.53 -13.87 6.53
C PHE A 7 -7.32 -14.58 5.43
N THR A 8 -8.63 -14.77 5.58
CA THR A 8 -9.46 -15.35 4.50
C THR A 8 -9.55 -14.41 3.30
N MET A 9 -9.61 -13.09 3.50
CA MET A 9 -9.54 -12.11 2.41
C MET A 9 -8.22 -12.13 1.65
N ILE A 10 -7.11 -12.24 2.38
CA ILE A 10 -5.77 -12.31 1.78
C ILE A 10 -5.68 -13.57 0.91
N LEU A 11 -6.06 -14.74 1.44
CA LEU A 11 -6.04 -16.00 0.68
C LEU A 11 -6.93 -15.96 -0.56
N CYS A 12 -8.13 -15.38 -0.45
CA CYS A 12 -9.01 -15.18 -1.59
C CYS A 12 -8.36 -14.30 -2.66
N SER A 13 -7.79 -13.15 -2.28
CA SER A 13 -7.14 -12.24 -3.23
C SER A 13 -5.95 -12.89 -3.94
N LEU A 14 -5.13 -13.67 -3.23
CA LEU A 14 -3.98 -14.39 -3.80
C LEU A 14 -4.41 -15.46 -4.82
N SER A 15 -5.55 -16.13 -4.60
CA SER A 15 -6.06 -17.14 -5.52
C SER A 15 -6.43 -16.60 -6.92
N THR A 16 -6.66 -15.29 -7.04
CA THR A 16 -7.04 -14.65 -8.31
C THR A 16 -5.83 -14.28 -9.20
N LEU A 17 -4.61 -14.27 -8.65
CA LEU A 17 -3.38 -13.90 -9.36
C LEU A 17 -3.09 -14.74 -10.62
N PRO A 18 -3.12 -16.09 -10.57
CA PRO A 18 -2.77 -16.90 -11.74
C PRO A 18 -3.80 -16.82 -12.88
N LEU A 19 -4.99 -16.25 -12.66
CA LEU A 19 -6.02 -16.10 -13.69
C LEU A 19 -5.91 -14.81 -14.50
N MET A 20 -5.04 -13.88 -14.10
CA MET A 20 -4.91 -12.56 -14.73
C MET A 20 -3.82 -12.56 -15.80
N ALA A 21 -4.22 -12.46 -17.07
CA ALA A 21 -3.29 -12.41 -18.20
C ALA A 21 -2.78 -11.00 -18.54
N GLN A 22 -3.56 -9.95 -18.21
CA GLN A 22 -3.18 -8.58 -18.52
C GLN A 22 -2.37 -7.97 -17.37
N PRO A 23 -1.25 -7.28 -17.67
CA PRO A 23 -0.38 -6.72 -16.65
C PRO A 23 -1.08 -5.65 -15.80
N LEU A 24 -2.00 -4.89 -16.41
CA LEU A 24 -2.74 -3.83 -15.72
C LEU A 24 -3.71 -4.41 -14.67
N SER A 25 -4.48 -5.45 -15.01
CA SER A 25 -5.38 -6.10 -14.05
C SER A 25 -4.60 -6.83 -12.96
N LEU A 26 -3.49 -7.48 -13.34
CA LEU A 26 -2.59 -8.13 -12.39
C LEU A 26 -2.05 -7.12 -11.36
N GLY A 27 -1.61 -5.94 -11.80
CA GLY A 27 -1.13 -4.89 -10.92
C GLY A 27 -2.18 -4.40 -9.93
N LEU A 28 -3.43 -4.22 -10.37
CA LEU A 28 -4.53 -3.83 -9.48
C LEU A 28 -4.83 -4.89 -8.40
N VAL A 29 -4.83 -6.17 -8.77
CA VAL A 29 -5.02 -7.27 -7.79
C VAL A 29 -3.89 -7.31 -6.77
N ILE A 30 -2.64 -7.11 -7.20
CA ILE A 30 -1.47 -7.06 -6.31
C ILE A 30 -1.54 -5.85 -5.36
N MET A 31 -2.00 -4.70 -5.83
CA MET A 31 -2.18 -3.52 -4.98
C MET A 31 -3.21 -3.78 -3.87
N ILE A 32 -4.33 -4.44 -4.20
CA ILE A 32 -5.37 -4.77 -3.22
C ILE A 32 -4.86 -5.80 -2.20
N SER A 33 -4.15 -6.85 -2.64
CA SER A 33 -3.64 -7.89 -1.74
C SER A 33 -2.57 -7.35 -0.78
N THR A 34 -1.68 -6.47 -1.27
CA THR A 34 -0.67 -5.81 -0.42
C THR A 34 -1.29 -4.86 0.59
N LEU A 35 -2.35 -4.13 0.23
CA LEU A 35 -3.09 -3.28 1.18
C LEU A 35 -3.74 -4.12 2.29
N LEU A 36 -4.38 -5.25 1.94
CA LEU A 36 -4.93 -6.19 2.92
C LEU A 36 -3.86 -6.75 3.87
N MET A 37 -2.68 -7.07 3.35
CA MET A 37 -1.56 -7.53 4.19
C MET A 37 -1.00 -6.43 5.11
N CYS A 38 -0.91 -5.19 4.62
CA CYS A 38 -0.50 -4.06 5.47
C CYS A 38 -1.50 -3.84 6.61
N MET A 39 -2.80 -3.92 6.34
CA MET A 39 -3.85 -3.84 7.36
C MET A 39 -3.75 -4.97 8.39
N ALA A 40 -3.50 -6.21 7.96
CA ALA A 40 -3.28 -7.33 8.87
C ALA A 40 -2.04 -7.09 9.77
N SER A 41 -0.94 -6.59 9.21
CA SER A 41 0.28 -6.27 9.97
C SER A 41 0.06 -5.11 10.98
N ALA A 42 -0.75 -4.12 10.60
CA ALA A 42 -1.09 -2.98 11.46
C ALA A 42 -1.91 -3.42 12.69
N MET A 43 -2.77 -4.43 12.53
CA MET A 43 -3.58 -4.99 13.63
C MET A 43 -2.79 -5.94 14.54
N LEU A 44 -1.83 -6.70 13.99
CA LEU A 44 -1.10 -7.73 14.75
C LEU A 44 0.14 -7.20 15.48
N ILE A 45 0.86 -6.23 14.90
CA ILE A 45 2.16 -5.79 15.41
C ILE A 45 2.07 -4.36 15.93
N SER A 46 2.00 -3.38 15.03
CA SER A 46 1.81 -1.97 15.36
C SER A 46 1.32 -1.21 14.13
N GLN A 47 0.51 -0.19 14.36
CA GLN A 47 -0.02 0.66 13.29
C GLN A 47 1.09 1.41 12.54
N TRP A 48 2.15 1.82 13.25
CA TRP A 48 3.29 2.53 12.65
C TRP A 48 4.09 1.64 11.70
N TYR A 49 4.32 0.38 12.07
CA TYR A 49 5.00 -0.59 11.20
C TYR A 49 4.17 -0.90 9.95
N GLY A 50 2.86 -1.13 10.10
CA GLY A 50 1.96 -1.36 8.96
C GLY A 50 1.90 -0.16 8.00
N TYR A 51 1.97 1.07 8.53
CA TYR A 51 2.02 2.29 7.73
C TYR A 51 3.32 2.41 6.91
N ILE A 52 4.48 2.13 7.52
CA ILE A 52 5.77 2.17 6.82
C ILE A 52 5.81 1.12 5.71
N LEU A 53 5.35 -0.10 5.98
CA LEU A 53 5.26 -1.15 4.96
C LEU A 53 4.37 -0.73 3.79
N PHE A 54 3.22 -0.12 4.06
CA PHE A 54 2.32 0.37 3.02
C PHE A 54 3.01 1.37 2.08
N LEU A 55 3.73 2.35 2.63
CA LEU A 55 4.43 3.36 1.83
C LEU A 55 5.52 2.75 0.93
N ILE A 56 6.31 1.81 1.45
CA ILE A 56 7.38 1.17 0.70
C ILE A 56 6.80 0.31 -0.43
N TYR A 57 5.79 -0.51 -0.14
CA TYR A 57 5.20 -1.41 -1.13
C TYR A 57 4.42 -0.66 -2.21
N VAL A 58 3.59 0.33 -1.85
CA VAL A 58 2.85 1.12 -2.84
C VAL A 58 3.79 1.96 -3.68
N GLY A 59 4.81 2.58 -3.07
CA GLY A 59 5.83 3.33 -3.80
C GLY A 59 6.56 2.48 -4.85
N GLY A 60 7.00 1.28 -4.48
CA GLY A 60 7.67 0.35 -5.41
C GLY A 60 6.73 -0.20 -6.50
N LEU A 61 5.49 -0.53 -6.15
CA LEU A 61 4.51 -1.07 -7.10
C LEU A 61 4.08 -0.04 -8.15
N LEU A 62 3.98 1.25 -7.79
CA LEU A 62 3.60 2.30 -8.74
C LEU A 62 4.65 2.48 -9.86
N VAL A 63 5.94 2.40 -9.53
CA VAL A 63 7.03 2.51 -10.52
C VAL A 63 7.02 1.31 -11.48
N MET A 64 6.90 0.09 -10.93
CA MET A 64 6.74 -1.13 -11.73
C MET A 64 5.49 -1.07 -12.62
N PHE A 65 4.36 -0.58 -12.10
CA PHE A 65 3.11 -0.45 -12.83
C PHE A 65 3.24 0.51 -14.01
N ALA A 66 3.82 1.69 -13.79
CA ALA A 66 4.06 2.67 -14.85
C ALA A 66 4.95 2.10 -15.97
N TYR A 67 6.00 1.36 -15.60
CA TYR A 67 6.91 0.74 -16.56
C TYR A 67 6.20 -0.30 -17.44
N VAL A 68 5.46 -1.23 -16.83
CA VAL A 68 4.79 -2.29 -17.60
C VAL A 68 3.63 -1.75 -18.43
N ALA A 69 2.88 -0.77 -17.92
CA ALA A 69 1.80 -0.12 -18.67
C ALA A 69 2.31 0.62 -19.92
N ALA A 70 3.51 1.22 -19.86
CA ALA A 70 4.12 1.90 -21.00
C ALA A 70 4.61 0.92 -22.09
N LEU A 71 4.97 -0.32 -21.71
CA LEU A 71 5.48 -1.34 -22.62
C LEU A 71 4.40 -2.25 -23.19
N SER A 72 3.31 -2.48 -22.45
CA SER A 72 2.23 -3.35 -22.92
C SER A 72 1.37 -2.65 -23.97
N PRO A 73 1.09 -3.27 -25.12
CA PRO A 73 0.12 -2.73 -26.07
C PRO A 73 -1.25 -2.61 -25.39
N ASN A 74 -1.98 -1.52 -25.68
CA ASN A 74 -3.29 -1.25 -25.11
C ASN A 74 -4.37 -2.17 -25.73
N VAL A 75 -4.27 -3.47 -25.47
CA VAL A 75 -5.21 -4.47 -25.95
C VAL A 75 -6.50 -4.36 -25.12
N LEU A 76 -7.60 -4.09 -25.81
CA LEU A 76 -8.94 -4.00 -25.23
C LEU A 76 -9.22 -5.22 -24.32
N PHE A 77 -9.77 -4.96 -23.13
CA PHE A 77 -10.15 -5.98 -22.17
C PHE A 77 -11.07 -7.00 -22.83
N ASN A 78 -10.63 -8.26 -22.87
CA ASN A 78 -11.49 -9.36 -23.30
C ASN A 78 -12.53 -9.61 -22.19
N GLN A 79 -13.83 -9.54 -22.50
CA GLN A 79 -14.95 -9.59 -21.53
C GLN A 79 -14.91 -10.79 -20.55
N LYS A 80 -14.13 -11.84 -20.84
CA LYS A 80 -13.96 -12.99 -19.94
C LYS A 80 -13.23 -12.64 -18.65
N THR A 81 -12.30 -11.68 -18.65
CA THR A 81 -11.55 -11.29 -17.43
C THR A 81 -12.32 -10.30 -16.55
N SER A 82 -13.27 -9.53 -17.10
CA SER A 82 -14.06 -8.56 -16.32
C SER A 82 -15.05 -9.23 -15.36
N GLY A 83 -15.62 -10.38 -15.74
CA GLY A 83 -16.54 -11.14 -14.87
C GLY A 83 -15.85 -11.69 -13.61
N LEU A 84 -14.61 -12.16 -13.75
CA LEU A 84 -13.80 -12.65 -12.63
C LEU A 84 -13.38 -11.53 -11.67
N LEU A 85 -13.02 -10.35 -12.21
CA LEU A 85 -12.71 -9.17 -11.40
C LEU A 85 -13.94 -8.74 -10.58
N ALA A 86 -15.13 -8.73 -11.19
CA ALA A 86 -16.38 -8.39 -10.49
C ALA A 86 -16.69 -9.39 -9.36
N LEU A 87 -16.39 -10.68 -9.57
CA LEU A 87 -16.60 -11.72 -8.57
C LEU A 87 -15.64 -11.58 -7.37
N ALA A 88 -14.37 -11.24 -7.63
CA ALA A 88 -13.41 -10.92 -6.58
C ALA A 88 -13.82 -9.69 -5.77
N LEU A 89 -14.26 -8.62 -6.46
CA LEU A 89 -14.76 -7.40 -5.80
C LEU A 89 -16.01 -7.66 -4.96
N MET A 90 -16.94 -8.47 -5.44
CA MET A 90 -18.13 -8.88 -4.68
C MET A 90 -17.76 -9.63 -3.40
N PHE A 91 -16.75 -10.51 -3.45
CA PHE A 91 -16.29 -11.24 -2.27
C PHE A 91 -15.64 -10.33 -1.22
N ILE A 92 -14.90 -9.31 -1.66
CA ILE A 92 -14.32 -8.27 -0.79
C ILE A 92 -15.44 -7.42 -0.17
N ILE A 93 -16.48 -7.06 -0.91
CA ILE A 93 -17.60 -6.30 -0.36
C ILE A 93 -18.36 -7.11 0.69
N PHE A 94 -18.60 -8.41 0.43
CA PHE A 94 -19.31 -9.29 1.35
C PHE A 94 -18.56 -9.47 2.68
N SER A 95 -17.23 -9.49 2.65
CA SER A 95 -16.44 -9.60 3.86
C SER A 95 -16.35 -8.31 4.67
N LEU A 96 -16.31 -7.17 3.99
CA LEU A 96 -16.38 -5.85 4.63
C LEU A 96 -17.72 -5.66 5.35
N LEU A 97 -18.81 -6.19 4.78
CA LEU A 97 -20.11 -6.24 5.45
C LEU A 97 -20.06 -7.13 6.70
N GLY A 98 -19.41 -8.30 6.63
CA GLY A 98 -19.17 -9.15 7.80
C GLY A 98 -18.42 -8.46 8.94
N PHE A 99 -17.48 -7.56 8.61
CA PHE A 99 -16.76 -6.74 9.58
C PHE A 99 -17.66 -5.81 10.40
N TYR A 100 -18.73 -5.28 9.80
CA TYR A 100 -19.66 -4.38 10.50
C TYR A 100 -20.58 -5.12 11.47
N TYR A 101 -20.92 -6.37 11.19
CA TYR A 101 -21.86 -7.14 12.02
C TYR A 101 -21.19 -7.91 13.17
N PHE A 102 -19.91 -8.25 13.07
CA PHE A 102 -19.19 -9.03 14.07
C PHE A 102 -18.23 -8.17 14.91
N LYS A 103 -18.80 -7.26 15.70
CA LYS A 103 -18.04 -6.50 16.71
C LYS A 103 -18.04 -7.25 18.04
N ASP A 104 -17.29 -8.36 18.12
CA ASP A 104 -17.09 -9.05 19.41
C ASP A 104 -15.97 -8.35 20.19
N GLY A 105 -16.38 -7.62 21.22
CA GLY A 105 -15.54 -6.74 22.04
C GLY A 105 -14.72 -7.42 23.14
N SER A 106 -14.37 -8.71 23.02
CA SER A 106 -13.81 -9.47 24.14
C SER A 106 -12.28 -9.66 24.12
N MET A 107 -11.56 -9.22 23.08
CA MET A 107 -10.10 -9.39 22.99
C MET A 107 -9.29 -8.10 23.24
N LEU A 108 -9.97 -7.00 23.60
CA LEU A 108 -9.35 -5.69 23.83
C LEU A 108 -9.28 -5.28 25.31
N SER A 109 -9.90 -6.03 26.22
CA SER A 109 -9.96 -5.65 27.65
C SER A 109 -8.62 -5.88 28.37
N ASP A 110 -7.86 -6.91 27.99
CA ASP A 110 -6.68 -7.34 28.77
C ASP A 110 -5.40 -6.60 28.40
N TYR A 111 -5.40 -5.82 27.32
CA TYR A 111 -4.26 -4.98 26.94
C TYR A 111 -4.26 -3.60 27.63
N SER A 112 -5.31 -3.24 28.35
CA SER A 112 -5.54 -1.87 28.85
C SER A 112 -4.55 -1.42 29.94
N LEU A 113 -4.04 -2.34 30.77
CA LEU A 113 -3.16 -1.98 31.90
C LEU A 113 -1.67 -1.91 31.52
N GLN A 114 -1.21 -2.68 30.53
CA GLN A 114 0.18 -2.64 30.07
C GLN A 114 0.40 -1.60 28.96
N ASN A 115 -0.66 -1.19 28.26
CA ASN A 115 -0.58 -0.16 27.22
C ASN A 115 -0.33 1.24 27.75
N MET A 116 -0.83 1.63 28.94
CA MET A 116 -0.74 3.03 29.40
C MET A 116 0.70 3.57 29.49
N ASN A 117 1.70 2.72 29.77
CA ASN A 117 3.11 3.12 29.81
C ASN A 117 3.83 2.98 28.45
N MET A 118 3.30 2.19 27.52
CA MET A 118 3.81 2.06 26.15
C MET A 118 3.16 3.07 25.20
N THR A 119 1.90 3.47 25.43
CA THR A 119 1.14 4.43 24.63
C THR A 119 1.77 5.81 24.63
N MET A 120 2.45 6.19 25.72
CA MET A 120 3.15 7.48 25.80
C MET A 120 4.39 7.55 24.90
N LYS A 121 4.97 6.41 24.47
CA LYS A 121 6.06 6.37 23.48
C LYS A 121 5.58 6.26 22.02
N ILE A 122 4.30 5.94 21.82
CA ILE A 122 3.75 5.60 20.49
C ILE A 122 3.22 6.84 19.76
N TYR A 123 2.80 7.87 20.49
CA TYR A 123 2.46 9.15 19.87
C TYR A 123 3.74 9.97 19.77
N GLY A 124 4.15 10.34 18.55
CA GLY A 124 5.35 11.15 18.25
C GLY A 124 5.40 12.54 18.89
N ILE A 125 4.56 12.80 19.90
CA ILE A 125 4.65 13.88 20.88
C ILE A 125 6.04 13.94 21.54
N GLU A 126 6.73 12.82 21.74
CA GLU A 126 8.11 12.84 22.24
C GLU A 126 9.09 13.55 21.28
N LEU A 127 8.84 13.57 19.97
CA LEU A 127 9.67 14.30 18.99
C LEU A 127 9.48 15.82 19.07
N VAL A 128 8.35 16.28 19.61
CA VAL A 128 8.06 17.70 19.84
C VAL A 128 8.45 18.12 21.27
N SER A 129 8.99 17.20 22.07
CA SER A 129 9.55 17.53 23.38
C SER A 129 10.77 18.46 23.22
N SER A 130 10.94 19.39 24.15
CA SER A 130 12.04 20.37 24.14
C SER A 130 13.43 19.74 24.01
N HIS A 131 13.59 18.49 24.45
CA HIS A 131 14.85 17.76 24.38
C HIS A 131 15.14 17.16 22.99
N MET A 132 14.10 16.83 22.21
CA MET A 132 14.23 16.19 20.89
C MET A 132 14.05 17.14 19.70
N VAL A 133 13.78 18.43 19.93
CA VAL A 133 13.61 19.45 18.86
C VAL A 133 14.78 19.47 17.87
N SER A 134 16.01 19.26 18.34
CA SER A 134 17.19 19.19 17.47
C SER A 134 17.12 18.06 16.44
N THR A 135 16.57 16.91 16.82
CA THR A 135 16.38 15.75 15.93
C THR A 135 15.26 16.02 14.92
N LEU A 136 14.18 16.70 15.33
CA LEU A 136 13.11 17.17 14.43
C LEU A 136 13.64 18.12 13.36
N ILE A 137 14.45 19.12 13.76
CA ILE A 137 15.08 20.07 12.82
C ILE A 137 16.01 19.33 11.85
N GLY A 138 16.79 18.36 12.34
CA GLY A 138 17.65 17.53 11.50
C GLY A 138 16.87 16.73 10.46
N LEU A 139 15.76 16.10 10.84
CA LEU A 139 14.87 15.38 9.92
C LEU A 139 14.24 16.31 8.88
N ALA A 140 13.81 17.51 9.27
CA ALA A 140 13.26 18.51 8.35
C ALA A 140 14.30 18.96 7.31
N LEU A 141 15.55 19.19 7.72
CA LEU A 141 16.65 19.54 6.81
C LEU A 141 16.96 18.40 5.85
N ILE A 142 17.00 17.15 6.32
CA ILE A 142 17.22 15.98 5.46
C ILE A 142 16.11 15.85 4.41
N LEU A 143 14.84 16.01 4.81
CA LEU A 143 13.71 15.99 3.88
C LEU A 143 13.79 17.12 2.85
N LEU A 144 14.19 18.32 3.26
CA LEU A 144 14.38 19.46 2.36
C LEU A 144 15.50 19.19 1.34
N VAL A 145 16.64 18.65 1.76
CA VAL A 145 17.74 18.29 0.88
C VAL A 145 17.32 17.19 -0.11
N ASN A 146 16.61 16.17 0.36
CA ASN A 146 16.08 15.11 -0.51
C ASN A 146 15.14 15.66 -1.58
N LEU A 147 14.25 16.59 -1.22
CA LEU A 147 13.35 17.22 -2.21
C LEU A 147 14.12 18.02 -3.25
N ILE A 148 15.14 18.79 -2.85
CA ILE A 148 16.00 19.53 -3.80
C ILE A 148 16.74 18.55 -4.73
N ALA A 149 17.27 17.45 -4.19
CA ALA A 149 17.95 16.43 -4.98
C ALA A 149 17.01 15.80 -6.02
N VAL A 150 15.79 15.44 -5.63
CA VAL A 150 14.77 14.89 -6.53
C VAL A 150 14.41 15.88 -7.63
N VAL A 151 14.16 17.15 -7.30
CA VAL A 151 13.86 18.18 -8.31
C VAL A 151 15.01 18.33 -9.31
N LYS A 152 16.27 18.31 -8.84
CA LYS A 152 17.45 18.36 -9.73
C LYS A 152 17.52 17.15 -10.67
N ILE A 153 17.20 15.95 -10.18
CA ILE A 153 17.18 14.71 -10.98
C ILE A 153 16.03 14.76 -12.00
N CYS A 154 14.84 15.23 -11.61
CA CYS A 154 13.68 15.32 -12.50
C CYS A 154 13.83 16.41 -13.58
N TYR A 155 14.61 17.47 -13.34
CA TYR A 155 14.88 18.51 -14.34
C TYR A 155 15.86 18.07 -15.46
N PHE A 156 16.36 16.83 -15.44
CA PHE A 156 17.06 16.25 -16.59
C PHE A 156 16.05 15.95 -17.72
N GLN A 157 15.76 16.97 -18.54
CA GLN A 157 15.06 16.79 -19.81
C GLN A 157 16.04 16.19 -20.83
N HIS A 158 15.96 14.89 -21.04
CA HIS A 158 16.37 14.31 -22.31
C HIS A 158 15.14 14.10 -23.18
N ASP A 159 15.31 14.38 -24.48
CA ASP A 159 14.35 14.12 -25.55
C ASP A 159 13.67 12.76 -25.42
N SER A 160 12.52 12.62 -26.07
CA SER A 160 11.73 11.38 -26.12
C SER A 160 12.64 10.15 -26.26
N LEU A 161 12.47 9.17 -25.35
CA LEU A 161 13.19 7.89 -25.33
C LEU A 161 13.01 7.05 -26.62
N ARG A 162 12.22 7.54 -27.58
CA ARG A 162 12.04 6.98 -28.92
C ARG A 162 12.39 8.04 -29.97
N PRO A 163 13.60 8.02 -30.55
CA PRO A 163 13.91 8.88 -31.69
C PRO A 163 13.02 8.48 -32.88
N PHE A 164 12.14 9.38 -33.32
CA PHE A 164 11.47 9.24 -34.60
C PHE A 164 12.48 9.56 -35.71
N LYS A 165 13.02 8.53 -36.35
CA LYS A 165 13.83 8.71 -37.56
C LYS A 165 12.86 8.99 -38.72
N SER A 166 12.60 10.27 -39.01
CA SER A 166 11.92 10.65 -40.25
C SER A 166 12.87 10.37 -41.41
N LYS A 167 12.64 9.27 -42.13
CA LYS A 167 13.21 9.06 -43.46
C LYS A 167 12.48 9.99 -44.42
N PHE A 168 13.14 11.07 -44.81
CA PHE A 168 12.96 11.67 -46.14
C PHE A 168 14.07 11.16 -47.03
#